data_AF-H3GUC0-F1
#
_entry.id   AF-H3GUC0-F1
#
_cell.length_a   1.000
_cell.length_b   1.000
_cell.length_c   1.000
_cell.angle_alpha   90.00
_cell.angle_beta   90.00
_cell.angle_gamma   90.00
#
_symmetry.space_group_name_H-M   'P 1'
#
loop_
_entity.id
_entity.type
_entity.pdbx_description
1 polymer ?
#
loop_
_entity_poly.entity_id
_entity_poly.type
_entity_poly.pdbx_seq_one_letter_code
_entity_poly.pdbx_strand_id
1 'polypeptide(L)'
;MATHGKPPAGLECMATMDDITEEDNNFCEFQTSPSGSWHAALFCVDVVEQLLATQFHTYMKKVQEADCKAELRRLVAKGPPVWLEDKHALPVPEGDTHITKVWFAKDEEERSAKLDGAVEGQARDVLWKELQQLLAAMEEDKDEVR
;
A
#
# COMPACT_ATOMS: atom_id res chain seq x y z
N MET A 1 16.18 17.88 11.78
CA MET A 1 15.19 16.89 12.25
C MET A 1 13.88 17.32 11.65
N ALA A 2 13.20 16.45 10.90
CA ALA A 2 11.85 16.76 10.47
C ALA A 2 11.00 16.86 11.74
N THR A 3 10.40 18.02 11.97
CA THR A 3 9.48 18.18 13.10
C THR A 3 8.16 17.57 12.64
N HIS A 4 7.86 16.37 13.11
CA HIS A 4 6.58 15.71 12.87
C HIS A 4 5.43 16.52 13.48
N GLY A 5 4.27 16.45 12.84
CA GLY A 5 3.08 17.21 13.22
C GLY A 5 2.28 16.58 14.35
N LYS A 6 1.10 17.15 14.57
CA LYS A 6 0.09 16.69 15.51
C LYS A 6 -1.16 16.28 14.73
N PRO A 7 -2.00 15.36 15.25
CA PRO A 7 -3.25 15.02 14.60
C PRO A 7 -4.15 16.26 14.46
N PRO A 8 -4.79 16.48 13.29
CA PRO A 8 -5.84 17.46 13.13
C PRO A 8 -6.96 17.27 14.16
N ALA A 9 -7.57 18.36 14.63
CA ALA A 9 -8.65 18.29 15.59
C ALA A 9 -9.86 17.52 15.02
N GLY A 10 -10.33 16.51 15.76
CA GLY A 10 -11.43 15.64 15.36
C GLY A 10 -11.08 14.68 14.22
N LEU A 11 -9.79 14.34 14.04
CA LEU A 11 -9.40 13.29 13.11
C LEU A 11 -9.88 11.93 13.62
N GLU A 12 -10.57 11.18 12.77
CA GLU A 12 -11.01 9.81 13.03
C GLU A 12 -10.35 8.85 12.02
N CYS A 13 -10.05 7.64 12.47
CA CYS A 13 -9.51 6.60 11.62
C CYS A 13 -10.56 6.17 10.59
N MET A 14 -10.25 6.30 9.30
CA MET A 14 -11.18 5.93 8.24
C MET A 14 -11.54 4.42 8.19
N ALA A 15 -10.75 3.55 8.83
CA ALA A 15 -10.98 2.12 8.84
C ALA A 15 -11.78 1.65 10.07
N THR A 16 -11.46 2.18 11.26
CA THR A 16 -12.08 1.74 12.52
C THR A 16 -13.11 2.72 13.07
N MET A 17 -13.11 3.96 12.59
CA MET A 17 -13.88 5.10 13.11
C MET A 17 -13.48 5.49 14.55
N ASP A 18 -12.32 5.05 15.02
CA ASP A 18 -11.78 5.48 16.31
C ASP A 18 -11.10 6.85 16.19
N ASP A 19 -11.19 7.64 17.26
CA ASP A 19 -10.52 8.94 17.33
C ASP A 19 -9.00 8.79 17.22
N ILE A 20 -8.36 9.64 16.40
CA ILE A 20 -6.91 9.75 16.31
C ILE A 20 -6.48 10.97 17.13
N THR A 21 -5.90 10.72 18.30
CA THR A 21 -5.54 11.75 19.27
C THR A 21 -4.07 11.69 19.67
N GLU A 22 -3.57 12.81 20.20
CA GLU A 22 -2.21 12.87 20.76
C GLU A 22 -2.12 12.04 22.06
N GLU A 23 -3.21 11.95 22.83
CA GLU A 23 -3.27 11.22 24.10
C GLU A 23 -3.16 9.70 23.88
N ASP A 24 -3.83 9.20 22.83
CA ASP A 24 -3.83 7.77 22.48
C ASP A 24 -2.58 7.35 21.70
N ASN A 25 -1.72 8.30 21.32
CA ASN A 25 -0.49 8.07 20.56
C ASN A 25 -0.71 7.24 19.26
N ASN A 26 -1.91 7.32 18.68
CA ASN A 26 -2.33 6.51 17.55
C ASN A 26 -2.24 7.27 16.21
N PHE A 27 -1.61 8.45 16.22
CA PHE A 27 -1.34 9.27 15.03
C PHE A 27 -0.11 8.77 14.25
N CYS A 28 -0.16 8.90 12.93
CA CYS A 28 0.99 8.62 12.07
C CYS A 28 1.03 9.56 10.85
N GLU A 29 2.23 9.73 10.32
CA GLU A 29 2.50 10.51 9.12
C GLU A 29 3.17 9.64 8.06
N PHE A 30 3.05 10.02 6.79
CA PHE A 30 3.70 9.34 5.69
C PHE A 30 4.47 10.33 4.81
N GLN A 31 5.63 9.88 4.31
CA GLN A 31 6.47 10.67 3.43
C GLN A 31 6.29 10.21 1.99
N THR A 32 6.07 11.16 1.07
CA THR A 32 5.95 10.88 -0.36
C THR A 32 7.22 11.24 -1.14
N SER A 33 7.38 10.64 -2.31
CA SER A 33 8.54 10.82 -3.20
C SER A 33 8.10 11.13 -4.64
N PRO A 34 8.77 12.05 -5.36
CA PRO A 34 10.07 12.65 -5.06
C PRO A 34 10.06 13.90 -4.18
N SER A 35 8.89 14.45 -3.80
CA SER A 35 8.82 15.71 -3.04
C SER A 35 9.49 15.65 -1.66
N GLY A 36 9.51 14.47 -1.03
CA GLY A 36 10.02 14.29 0.34
C GLY A 36 9.10 14.90 1.40
N SER A 37 7.86 15.22 1.05
CA SER A 37 6.90 15.89 1.92
C SER A 37 6.24 14.90 2.88
N TRP A 38 6.07 15.31 4.13
CA TRP A 38 5.33 14.56 5.14
C TRP A 38 3.86 14.98 5.16
N HIS A 39 2.97 14.00 5.28
CA HIS A 39 1.53 14.19 5.28
C HIS A 39 0.90 13.41 6.45
N ALA A 40 -0.15 13.95 7.05
CA ALA A 40 -0.93 13.24 8.06
C ALA A 40 -1.69 12.06 7.42
N ALA A 41 -1.59 10.88 8.02
CA ALA A 41 -2.42 9.74 7.63
C ALA A 41 -3.84 9.89 8.19
N LEU A 42 -4.84 9.38 7.46
CA LEU A 42 -6.22 9.26 7.96
C LEU A 42 -6.50 7.88 8.56
N PHE A 43 -5.44 7.11 8.81
CA PHE A 43 -5.48 5.84 9.52
C PHE A 43 -4.70 5.95 10.83
N CYS A 44 -5.16 5.20 11.84
CA CYS A 44 -4.41 5.08 13.07
C CYS A 44 -3.19 4.16 12.86
N VAL A 45 -2.22 4.25 13.78
CA VAL A 45 -0.98 3.48 13.77
C VAL A 45 -1.22 1.99 13.50
N ASP A 46 -2.17 1.37 14.21
CA ASP A 46 -2.41 -0.08 14.13
C ASP A 46 -2.88 -0.51 12.73
N VAL A 47 -3.73 0.30 12.09
CA VAL A 47 -4.20 0.02 10.72
C VAL A 47 -3.06 0.15 9.73
N VAL A 48 -2.18 1.14 9.89
CA VAL A 48 -1.02 1.31 9.00
C VAL A 48 -0.02 0.18 9.17
N GLU A 49 0.27 -0.25 10.41
CA GLU A 49 1.12 -1.42 10.68
C GLU A 49 0.52 -2.70 10.09
N GLN A 50 -0.79 -2.90 10.24
CA GLN A 50 -1.48 -4.03 9.62
C GLN A 50 -1.38 -3.99 8.10
N LEU A 51 -1.54 -2.84 7.46
CA LEU A 51 -1.41 -2.71 6.01
C LEU A 51 0.01 -3.02 5.54
N LEU A 52 1.03 -2.51 6.23
CA LEU A 52 2.44 -2.83 5.96
C LEU A 52 2.68 -4.35 5.99
N ALA A 53 2.09 -5.04 6.97
CA ALA A 53 2.27 -6.48 7.15
C ALA A 53 1.41 -7.35 6.22
N THR A 54 0.30 -6.84 5.65
CA THR A 54 -0.70 -7.70 4.99
C THR A 54 -1.02 -7.33 3.54
N GLN A 55 -0.73 -6.11 3.08
CA GLN A 55 -1.16 -5.65 1.77
C GLN A 55 -0.54 -6.47 0.62
N PHE A 56 0.76 -6.79 0.71
CA PHE A 56 1.44 -7.62 -0.29
C PHE A 56 0.94 -9.07 -0.27
N HIS A 57 0.80 -9.67 0.92
CA HIS A 57 0.26 -11.03 1.05
C HIS A 57 -1.17 -11.14 0.54
N THR A 58 -1.99 -10.13 0.79
CA THR A 58 -3.36 -10.02 0.27
C THR A 58 -3.35 -9.93 -1.26
N TYR A 59 -2.42 -9.17 -1.85
CA TYR A 59 -2.23 -9.13 -3.30
C TYR A 59 -1.89 -10.51 -3.86
N MET A 60 -0.89 -11.20 -3.26
CA MET A 60 -0.47 -12.53 -3.70
C MET A 60 -1.60 -13.55 -3.58
N LYS A 61 -2.36 -13.52 -2.48
CA LYS A 61 -3.52 -14.37 -2.29
C LYS A 61 -4.59 -14.12 -3.35
N LYS A 62 -4.92 -12.85 -3.64
CA LYS A 62 -5.88 -12.49 -4.70
C LYS A 62 -5.43 -12.95 -6.08
N VAL A 63 -4.13 -12.88 -6.37
CA VAL A 63 -3.58 -13.39 -7.63
C VAL A 63 -3.70 -14.91 -7.73
N GLN A 64 -3.44 -15.64 -6.63
CA GLN A 64 -3.55 -17.11 -6.60
C GLN A 64 -5.00 -17.60 -6.63
N GLU A 65 -5.92 -16.87 -5.98
CA GLU A 65 -7.34 -17.22 -5.87
C GLU A 65 -8.22 -16.55 -6.94
N ALA A 66 -7.65 -15.75 -7.86
CA ALA A 66 -8.40 -15.04 -8.88
C ALA A 66 -9.23 -16.01 -9.74
N ASP A 67 -10.53 -16.04 -9.50
CA ASP A 67 -11.48 -16.88 -10.22
C ASP A 67 -11.95 -16.23 -11.54
N CYS A 68 -11.77 -14.92 -11.66
CA CYS A 68 -12.22 -14.11 -12.78
C CYS A 68 -11.07 -13.41 -13.51
N LYS A 69 -11.02 -13.60 -14.84
CA LYS A 69 -10.03 -12.92 -15.71
C LYS A 69 -10.04 -11.40 -15.56
N ALA A 70 -11.20 -10.79 -15.34
CA ALA A 70 -11.30 -9.34 -15.18
C ALA A 70 -10.63 -8.86 -13.89
N GLU A 71 -10.67 -9.66 -12.82
CA GLU A 71 -9.96 -9.38 -11.57
C GLU A 71 -8.45 -9.55 -11.78
N LEU A 72 -8.02 -10.67 -12.36
CA LEU A 72 -6.60 -10.91 -12.63
C LEU A 72 -6.01 -9.81 -13.53
N ARG A 73 -6.70 -9.41 -14.62
CA ARG A 73 -6.25 -8.30 -15.49
C ARG A 73 -6.02 -7.01 -14.71
N ARG A 74 -6.90 -6.67 -13.77
CA ARG A 74 -6.76 -5.46 -12.93
C ARG A 74 -5.57 -5.58 -11.98
N LEU A 75 -5.39 -6.74 -11.36
CA LEU A 75 -4.26 -7.02 -10.45
C LEU A 75 -2.91 -7.00 -11.18
N VAL A 76 -2.84 -7.60 -12.36
CA VAL A 76 -1.62 -7.61 -13.19
C VAL A 76 -1.34 -6.24 -13.79
N ALA A 77 -2.37 -5.48 -14.19
CA ALA A 77 -2.18 -4.11 -14.67
C ALA A 77 -1.60 -3.18 -13.59
N LYS A 78 -2.00 -3.37 -12.32
CA LYS A 78 -1.41 -2.66 -11.18
C LYS A 78 0.03 -3.16 -10.89
N GLY A 79 0.26 -4.45 -11.08
CA GLY A 79 1.52 -5.13 -10.75
C GLY A 79 1.70 -5.34 -9.25
N PRO A 80 2.75 -6.08 -8.85
CA PRO A 80 3.03 -6.34 -7.44
C PRO A 80 3.35 -5.05 -6.69
N PRO A 81 2.63 -4.75 -5.59
CA PRO A 81 2.84 -3.56 -4.79
C PRO A 81 4.16 -3.66 -4.02
N VAL A 82 4.87 -2.55 -3.91
CA VAL A 82 6.14 -2.45 -3.17
C VAL A 82 5.96 -1.62 -1.91
N TRP A 83 5.31 -0.48 -2.08
CA TRP A 83 5.10 0.52 -1.05
C TRP A 83 3.67 0.47 -0.56
N LEU A 84 3.48 0.89 0.68
CA LEU A 84 2.18 1.17 1.25
C LEU A 84 1.40 2.14 0.34
N GLU A 85 0.16 1.77 0.03
CA GLU A 85 -0.74 2.57 -0.79
C GLU A 85 -2.16 2.46 -0.26
N ASP A 86 -2.82 3.61 -0.07
CA ASP A 86 -4.27 3.67 0.10
C ASP A 86 -4.80 4.96 -0.55
N LYS A 87 -5.76 4.85 -1.46
CA LYS A 87 -6.27 5.99 -2.23
C LYS A 87 -6.98 7.04 -1.37
N HIS A 88 -7.56 6.62 -0.24
CA HIS A 88 -8.43 7.43 0.57
C HIS A 88 -7.71 7.96 1.80
N ALA A 89 -7.03 7.07 2.53
CA ALA A 89 -6.41 7.41 3.80
C ALA A 89 -4.94 7.82 3.69
N LEU A 90 -4.28 7.46 2.59
CA LEU A 90 -2.86 7.77 2.33
C LEU A 90 -2.69 8.37 0.93
N PRO A 91 -3.38 9.48 0.62
CA PRO A 91 -3.38 10.04 -0.73
C PRO A 91 -1.99 10.56 -1.11
N VAL A 92 -1.47 10.06 -2.23
CA VAL A 92 -0.23 10.56 -2.83
C VAL A 92 -0.56 11.80 -3.67
N PRO A 93 0.05 12.98 -3.40
CA PRO A 93 -0.22 14.20 -4.15
C PRO A 93 0.18 14.10 -5.63
N GLU A 94 -0.42 14.94 -6.47
CA GLU A 94 -0.05 15.04 -7.88
C GLU A 94 1.42 15.49 -8.02
N GLY A 95 2.21 14.68 -8.73
CA GLY A 95 3.66 14.87 -8.89
C GLY A 95 4.49 13.91 -8.05
N ASP A 96 3.92 13.32 -7.00
CA ASP A 96 4.52 12.21 -6.27
C ASP A 96 4.06 10.86 -6.82
N THR A 97 4.87 9.84 -6.57
CA THR A 97 4.73 8.52 -7.18
C THR A 97 4.42 7.43 -6.17
N HIS A 98 4.99 7.52 -4.96
CA HIS A 98 4.83 6.51 -3.91
C HIS A 98 5.18 7.07 -2.53
N ILE A 99 4.78 6.32 -1.50
CA ILE A 99 5.15 6.55 -0.11
C ILE A 99 6.48 5.85 0.16
N THR A 100 7.44 6.54 0.77
CA THR A 100 8.78 5.99 1.07
C THR A 100 8.96 5.66 2.54
N LYS A 101 8.35 6.45 3.42
CA LYS A 101 8.46 6.29 4.87
C LYS A 101 7.13 6.53 5.57
N VAL A 102 7.02 5.97 6.77
CA VAL A 102 5.93 6.22 7.71
C VAL A 102 6.56 6.58 9.05
N TRP A 103 6.01 7.55 9.75
CA TRP A 103 6.40 7.90 11.10
C TRP A 103 5.24 7.63 12.05
N PHE A 104 5.53 7.07 13.22
CA PHE A 104 4.53 6.70 14.21
C PHE A 104 4.69 7.54 15.49
N ALA A 105 3.60 8.14 15.96
CA ALA A 105 3.65 8.97 17.17
C ALA A 105 3.91 8.16 18.44
N LYS A 106 3.53 6.88 18.48
CA LYS A 106 3.71 6.00 19.65
C LYS A 106 5.16 5.75 20.08
N ASP A 107 6.08 5.75 19.13
CA ASP A 107 7.50 5.45 19.36
C ASP A 107 8.42 6.54 18.80
N GLU A 108 7.86 7.55 18.15
CA GLU A 108 8.55 8.64 17.48
C GLU A 108 9.56 8.15 16.41
N GLU A 109 9.34 6.96 15.83
CA GLU A 109 10.25 6.35 14.86
C GLU A 109 9.78 6.50 13.41
N GLU A 110 10.72 6.83 12.52
CA GLU A 110 10.53 6.69 11.07
C GLU A 110 10.84 5.24 10.63
N ARG A 111 9.89 4.61 9.96
CA ARG A 111 10.03 3.29 9.35
C ARG A 111 9.88 3.36 7.84
N SER A 112 10.40 2.35 7.16
CA SER A 112 10.19 2.21 5.72
C SER A 112 8.71 1.91 5.42
N ALA A 113 8.16 2.54 4.39
CA ALA A 113 6.82 2.23 3.90
C ALA A 113 6.78 0.97 3.00
N LYS A 114 7.88 0.23 2.91
CA LYS A 114 7.95 -1.00 2.13
C LYS A 114 7.09 -2.09 2.78
N LEU A 115 6.25 -2.73 1.99
CA LEU A 115 5.38 -3.81 2.45
C LEU A 115 6.19 -5.06 2.81
N ASP A 116 5.71 -5.80 3.81
CA ASP A 116 6.30 -7.10 4.16
C ASP A 116 6.20 -8.08 2.98
N GLY A 117 7.30 -8.75 2.66
CA GLY A 117 7.40 -9.66 1.52
C GLY A 117 7.51 -9.00 0.15
N ALA A 118 7.42 -7.66 0.04
CA ALA A 118 7.53 -6.99 -1.25
C ALA A 118 8.89 -7.19 -1.92
N VAL A 119 8.83 -7.64 -3.17
CA VAL A 119 10.00 -7.77 -4.06
C VAL A 119 10.28 -6.46 -4.79
N GLU A 120 11.55 -6.15 -4.99
CA GLU A 120 12.01 -4.92 -5.66
C GLU A 120 12.96 -5.22 -6.82
N GLY A 121 13.11 -4.24 -7.71
CA GLY A 121 14.02 -4.32 -8.85
C GLY A 121 13.76 -5.55 -9.73
N GLN A 122 14.83 -6.30 -10.01
CA GLN A 122 14.77 -7.43 -10.93
C GLN A 122 13.82 -8.54 -10.47
N ALA A 123 13.73 -8.80 -9.16
CA ALA A 123 12.83 -9.81 -8.62
C ALA A 123 11.35 -9.42 -8.84
N ARG A 124 11.04 -8.12 -8.72
CA ARG A 124 9.72 -7.60 -9.03
C ARG A 124 9.38 -7.73 -10.51
N ASP A 125 10.33 -7.41 -11.38
CA ASP A 125 10.13 -7.51 -12.83
C ASP A 125 9.93 -8.95 -13.29
N VAL A 126 10.64 -9.90 -12.69
CA VAL A 126 10.44 -11.34 -12.93
C VAL A 126 9.05 -11.77 -12.49
N LEU A 127 8.67 -11.47 -11.24
CA LEU A 127 7.33 -11.79 -10.74
C LEU A 127 6.24 -11.18 -11.64
N TRP A 128 6.38 -9.90 -12.01
CA TRP A 128 5.39 -9.24 -12.84
C TRP A 128 5.28 -9.87 -14.24
N LYS A 129 6.40 -10.29 -14.84
CA LYS A 129 6.40 -11.04 -16.11
C LYS A 129 5.72 -12.40 -15.98
N GLU A 130 5.98 -13.13 -14.90
CA GLU A 130 5.29 -14.41 -14.63
C GLU A 130 3.78 -14.21 -14.52
N LEU A 131 3.33 -13.15 -13.85
CA LEU A 131 1.90 -12.81 -13.76
C LEU A 131 1.29 -12.44 -15.12
N GLN A 132 2.03 -11.73 -15.97
CA GLN A 132 1.60 -11.42 -17.33
C GLN A 132 1.49 -12.69 -18.19
N GLN A 133 2.42 -13.64 -18.04
CA GLN A 133 2.36 -14.93 -18.71
C GLN A 133 1.17 -15.78 -18.25
N LEU A 134 0.90 -15.80 -16.94
CA LEU A 134 -0.27 -16.49 -16.39
C LEU A 134 -1.57 -15.92 -16.97
N LEU A 135 -1.68 -14.61 -17.06
CA LEU A 135 -2.82 -13.95 -17.69
C LEU A 135 -2.96 -14.32 -19.18
N ALA A 136 -1.85 -14.34 -19.93
CA ALA A 136 -1.85 -14.70 -21.35
C ALA A 136 -2.27 -16.17 -21.57
N ALA A 137 -1.73 -17.11 -20.78
CA ALA A 137 -2.12 -18.52 -20.85
C ALA A 137 -3.62 -18.71 -20.55
N MET A 138 -4.16 -17.99 -19.56
CA MET A 138 -5.59 -17.99 -19.31
C MET A 138 -6.38 -17.40 -20.49
N GLU A 139 -5.84 -16.44 -21.25
CA GLU A 139 -6.48 -15.89 -22.45
C GLU A 139 -6.56 -16.92 -23.59
N GLU A 140 -5.46 -17.61 -23.88
CA GLU A 140 -5.34 -18.61 -24.96
C GLU A 140 -6.25 -19.84 -24.75
N ASP A 141 -6.41 -20.32 -23.51
CA ASP A 141 -7.28 -21.47 -23.16
C ASP A 141 -8.76 -21.31 -23.58
N LYS A 142 -9.21 -20.09 -23.91
CA LYS A 142 -10.59 -19.85 -24.39
C LYS A 142 -10.73 -19.81 -25.91
N ASP A 143 -9.64 -19.59 -26.64
CA ASP A 143 -9.69 -19.50 -28.10
C ASP A 143 -9.64 -20.89 -28.77
N GLU A 144 -9.23 -21.94 -28.05
CA GLU A 144 -9.27 -23.32 -28.55
C GLU A 144 -10.64 -24.02 -28.40
N VAL A 145 -11.62 -23.42 -27.71
CA VAL A 145 -12.97 -24.00 -27.50
C VAL A 145 -14.03 -23.33 -28.39
N ARG A 146 -13.64 -22.66 -29.49
CA ARG A 146 -14.56 -21.95 -30.36
C ARG A 146 -14.62 -22.48 -31.80
#